data_AF-A0A0D7BJJ0-F1
#
_entry.id   AF-A0A0D7BJJ0-F1
#
_cell.length_a   1.000
_cell.length_b   1.000
_cell.length_c   1.000
_cell.angle_alpha   90.00
_cell.angle_beta   90.00
_cell.angle_gamma   90.00
#
_symmetry.space_group_name_H-M   'P 1'
#
loop_
_entity.id
_entity.type
_entity.pdbx_description
1 polymer ?
#
loop_
_entity_poly.entity_id
_entity_poly.type
_entity_poly.pdbx_seq_one_letter_code
_entity_poly.pdbx_strand_id
1 'polypeptide(L)'
;MTDQLCNILQTYLQSSLSAVDAAKQLRDTVEADEAVEDAAYALFNLVADQVRALTPDASQHEHLVSLLVALKSAETSARDWSELVPLGMVIRELWNISGPEKEDWPAINAFAARLAAGRVLDLDTFGIWTMRAALEGNTETTDREVAAALQWIRYAGSHMKKLSMEGTEATTATKGGPRWSGQGGYNKERWAFWSQRLTEVAAEGSATDTASQKAAVEAVKEILKLN
;
A
#
# COMPACT_ATOMS: atom_id res chain seq x y z
N MET A 1 19.26 -14.41 15.35
CA MET A 1 18.84 -13.07 14.88
C MET A 1 17.33 -13.01 14.58
N THR A 2 16.77 -13.84 13.69
CA THR A 2 15.35 -13.75 13.28
C THR A 2 14.36 -13.77 14.46
N ASP A 3 14.57 -14.65 15.45
CA ASP A 3 13.74 -14.71 16.66
C ASP A 3 13.77 -13.40 17.46
N GLN A 4 14.94 -12.74 17.52
CA GLN A 4 15.10 -11.45 18.20
C GLN A 4 14.36 -10.33 17.47
N LEU A 5 14.48 -10.26 16.14
CA LEU A 5 13.71 -9.30 15.32
C LEU A 5 12.21 -9.51 15.50
N CYS A 6 11.75 -10.76 15.48
CA CYS A 6 10.35 -11.12 15.70
C CYS A 6 9.87 -10.67 17.09
N ASN A 7 10.64 -10.96 18.14
CA ASN A 7 10.30 -10.56 19.51
C ASN A 7 10.18 -9.04 19.67
N ILE A 8 11.10 -8.28 19.08
CA ILE A 8 11.04 -6.80 19.11
C ILE A 8 9.79 -6.31 18.38
N LEU A 9 9.52 -6.83 17.18
CA LEU A 9 8.36 -6.44 16.38
C LEU A 9 7.04 -6.76 17.09
N GLN A 10 6.91 -7.95 17.68
CA GLN A 10 5.71 -8.33 18.43
C GLN A 10 5.51 -7.48 19.67
N THR A 11 6.57 -7.20 20.42
CA THR A 11 6.52 -6.30 21.58
C THR A 11 6.04 -4.89 21.19
N TYR A 12 6.53 -4.39 20.05
CA TYR A 12 6.07 -3.12 19.48
C TYR A 12 4.60 -3.15 19.06
N LEU A 13 4.16 -4.19 18.36
CA LEU A 13 2.78 -4.34 17.91
C LEU A 13 1.77 -4.49 19.07
N GLN A 14 2.23 -4.97 20.22
CA GLN A 14 1.49 -5.01 21.48
C GLN A 14 1.55 -3.68 22.26
N SER A 15 2.04 -2.60 21.63
CA SER A 15 2.17 -1.25 22.20
C SER A 15 3.02 -1.19 23.47
N SER A 16 3.93 -2.14 23.66
CA SER A 16 4.86 -2.18 24.81
C SER A 16 6.18 -1.45 24.52
N LEU A 17 6.36 -0.94 23.31
CA LEU A 17 7.49 -0.11 22.88
C LEU A 17 6.99 1.07 22.05
N SER A 18 7.70 2.20 22.11
CA SER A 18 7.48 3.29 21.17
C SER A 18 8.04 2.92 19.78
N ALA A 19 7.57 3.59 18.72
CA ALA A 19 8.09 3.37 17.37
C ALA A 19 9.59 3.70 17.27
N VAL A 20 10.05 4.73 17.98
CA VAL A 20 11.46 5.15 18.01
C VAL A 20 12.33 4.11 18.72
N ASP A 21 11.88 3.59 19.87
CA ASP A 21 12.63 2.59 20.62
C ASP A 21 12.68 1.26 19.88
N ALA A 22 11.55 0.83 19.29
CA ALA A 22 11.50 -0.36 18.46
C ALA A 22 12.39 -0.22 17.23
N ALA A 23 12.32 0.90 16.51
CA ALA A 23 13.17 1.16 15.35
C ALA A 23 14.66 1.11 15.74
N LYS A 24 15.04 1.72 16.85
CA LYS A 24 16.42 1.66 17.35
C LYS A 24 16.85 0.23 17.63
N GLN A 25 16.07 -0.53 18.41
CA GLN A 25 16.41 -1.92 18.75
C GLN A 25 16.52 -2.81 17.50
N LEU A 26 15.64 -2.62 16.51
CA LEU A 26 15.68 -3.35 15.25
C LEU A 26 16.94 -3.02 14.45
N ARG A 27 17.29 -1.72 14.31
CA ARG A 27 18.53 -1.31 13.63
C ARG A 27 19.76 -1.88 14.31
N ASP A 28 19.87 -1.71 15.62
CA ASP A 28 21.00 -2.22 16.41
C ASP A 28 21.14 -3.75 16.25
N THR A 29 20.00 -4.47 16.19
CA THR A 29 19.98 -5.93 15.96
C THR A 29 20.43 -6.29 14.55
N VAL A 30 20.00 -5.56 13.52
CA VAL A 30 20.38 -5.80 12.12
C VAL A 30 21.85 -5.46 11.88
N GLU A 31 22.34 -4.35 12.43
CA GLU A 31 23.72 -3.87 12.24
C GLU A 31 24.76 -4.68 13.03
N ALA A 32 24.32 -5.41 14.06
CA ALA A 32 25.17 -6.35 14.79
C ALA A 32 25.37 -7.70 14.07
N ASP A 33 24.60 -7.98 13.02
CA ASP A 33 24.73 -9.22 12.24
C ASP A 33 25.90 -9.13 11.24
N GLU A 34 26.63 -10.22 11.03
CA GLU A 34 27.73 -10.26 10.05
C GLU A 34 27.21 -10.11 8.61
N ALA A 35 25.97 -10.53 8.34
CA ALA A 35 25.27 -10.41 7.07
C ALA A 35 24.16 -9.35 7.15
N VAL A 36 24.54 -8.09 7.40
CA VAL A 36 23.64 -6.93 7.60
C VAL A 36 22.56 -6.80 6.51
N GLU A 37 22.88 -7.13 5.25
CA GLU A 37 21.92 -7.09 4.15
C GLU A 37 20.81 -8.14 4.31
N ASP A 38 21.20 -9.40 4.52
CA ASP A 38 20.26 -10.50 4.72
C ASP A 38 19.41 -10.28 5.99
N ALA A 39 20.02 -9.72 7.04
CA ALA A 39 19.33 -9.31 8.26
C ALA A 39 18.27 -8.23 8.01
N ALA A 40 18.56 -7.25 7.15
CA ALA A 40 17.59 -6.22 6.76
C ALA A 40 16.43 -6.83 5.95
N TYR A 41 16.70 -7.74 5.02
CA TYR A 41 15.65 -8.48 4.31
C TYR A 41 14.80 -9.32 5.28
N ALA A 42 15.43 -10.00 6.24
CA ALA A 42 14.70 -10.77 7.25
C ALA A 42 13.74 -9.89 8.06
N LEU A 43 14.16 -8.68 8.45
CA LEU A 43 13.28 -7.71 9.11
C LEU A 43 12.06 -7.34 8.25
N PHE A 44 12.28 -6.94 7.00
CA PHE A 44 11.17 -6.49 6.16
C PHE A 44 10.27 -7.64 5.71
N ASN A 45 10.79 -8.86 5.58
CA ASN A 45 9.96 -10.05 5.40
C ASN A 45 9.07 -10.31 6.62
N LEU A 46 9.57 -10.13 7.84
CA LEU A 46 8.72 -10.20 9.05
C LEU A 46 7.62 -9.14 9.03
N VAL A 47 7.93 -7.90 8.61
CA VAL A 47 6.91 -6.85 8.43
C VAL A 47 5.87 -7.26 7.39
N ALA A 48 6.29 -7.81 6.25
CA ALA A 48 5.40 -8.30 5.22
C ALA A 48 4.48 -9.43 5.75
N ASP A 49 5.02 -10.39 6.49
CA ASP A 49 4.25 -11.47 7.10
C ASP A 49 3.20 -10.93 8.09
N GLN A 50 3.53 -9.90 8.87
CA GLN A 50 2.54 -9.23 9.72
C GLN A 50 1.43 -8.61 8.88
N VAL A 51 1.76 -7.85 7.83
CA VAL A 51 0.78 -7.21 6.94
C VAL A 51 -0.19 -8.23 6.35
N ARG A 52 0.31 -9.38 5.91
CA ARG A 52 -0.51 -10.46 5.33
C ARG A 52 -1.51 -11.08 6.30
N ALA A 53 -1.19 -11.05 7.60
CA ALA A 53 -2.06 -11.57 8.65
C ALA A 53 -3.12 -10.56 9.11
N LEU A 54 -3.05 -9.30 8.67
CA LEU A 54 -3.98 -8.25 9.06
C LEU A 54 -5.21 -8.22 8.16
N THR A 55 -6.30 -7.67 8.70
CA THR A 55 -7.38 -7.14 7.86
C THR A 55 -6.98 -5.77 7.31
N PRO A 56 -7.59 -5.30 6.20
CA PRO A 56 -7.23 -4.00 5.60
C PRO A 56 -7.46 -2.79 6.52
N ASP A 57 -8.46 -2.90 7.40
CA ASP A 57 -8.88 -1.87 8.35
C ASP A 57 -8.16 -1.93 9.71
N ALA A 58 -7.27 -2.91 9.89
CA ALA A 58 -6.55 -3.09 11.14
C ALA A 58 -5.73 -1.84 11.50
N SER A 59 -5.86 -1.34 12.73
CA SER A 59 -5.07 -0.18 13.20
C SER A 59 -3.57 -0.48 13.25
N GLN A 60 -3.19 -1.77 13.31
CA GLN A 60 -1.81 -2.23 13.27
C GLN A 60 -1.06 -1.79 12.00
N HIS A 61 -1.76 -1.51 10.89
CA HIS A 61 -1.12 -0.91 9.71
C HIS A 61 -0.45 0.44 10.04
N GLU A 62 -1.09 1.28 10.87
CA GLU A 62 -0.51 2.57 11.28
C GLU A 62 0.70 2.41 12.20
N HIS A 63 0.70 1.39 13.05
CA HIS A 63 1.87 1.06 13.87
C HIS A 63 3.05 0.65 12.97
N LEU A 64 2.83 -0.26 12.01
CA LEU A 64 3.87 -0.66 11.07
C LEU A 64 4.40 0.52 10.24
N VAL A 65 3.53 1.43 9.78
CA VAL A 65 3.95 2.65 9.08
C VAL A 65 4.77 3.57 10.00
N SER A 66 4.34 3.77 11.24
CA SER A 66 5.06 4.59 12.22
C SER A 66 6.44 4.03 12.54
N LEU A 67 6.57 2.71 12.63
CA LEU A 67 7.85 2.02 12.77
C LEU A 67 8.77 2.30 11.59
N LEU A 68 8.26 2.20 10.36
CA LEU A 68 9.04 2.46 9.15
C LEU A 68 9.47 3.92 9.03
N VAL A 69 8.63 4.87 9.44
CA VAL A 69 9.01 6.29 9.55
C VAL A 69 10.15 6.47 10.56
N ALA A 70 10.08 5.83 11.71
CA ALA A 70 11.12 5.88 12.73
C ALA A 70 12.42 5.18 12.32
N LEU A 71 12.34 4.14 11.48
CA LEU A 71 13.49 3.52 10.83
C LEU A 71 14.15 4.48 9.84
N LYS A 72 13.34 5.09 8.96
CA LYS A 72 13.78 6.04 7.93
C LYS A 72 14.43 7.30 8.49
N SER A 73 13.96 7.78 9.64
CA SER A 73 14.38 9.04 10.26
C SER A 73 15.59 8.90 11.21
N ALA A 74 16.32 7.79 11.14
CA ALA A 74 17.45 7.53 12.01
C ALA A 74 18.64 8.44 11.67
N GLU A 75 18.99 9.37 12.56
CA GLU A 75 20.15 10.25 12.37
C GLU A 75 21.50 9.55 12.67
N THR A 76 21.48 8.47 13.45
CA THR A 76 22.69 7.75 13.90
C THR A 76 22.55 6.26 13.64
N SER A 77 23.09 5.80 12.51
CA SER A 77 23.16 4.38 12.14
C SER A 77 24.39 4.12 11.27
N ALA A 78 24.97 2.92 11.36
CA ALA A 78 26.10 2.55 10.50
C ALA A 78 25.64 2.30 9.06
N ARG A 79 24.39 1.88 8.89
CA ARG A 79 23.70 1.73 7.60
C ARG A 79 22.84 2.95 7.30
N ASP A 80 22.71 3.29 6.02
CA ASP A 80 21.70 4.26 5.58
C ASP A 80 20.32 3.60 5.51
N TRP A 81 19.43 4.03 6.41
CA TRP A 81 18.03 3.60 6.47
C TRP A 81 17.07 4.56 5.76
N SER A 82 17.56 5.69 5.26
CA SER A 82 16.73 6.76 4.70
C SER A 82 15.98 6.33 3.44
N GLU A 83 16.49 5.37 2.67
CA GLU A 83 15.83 4.88 1.45
C GLU A 83 15.05 3.56 1.64
N LEU A 84 15.23 2.88 2.78
CA LEU A 84 14.59 1.59 3.07
C LEU A 84 14.68 0.59 1.88
N VAL A 85 15.81 0.56 1.16
CA VAL A 85 15.94 -0.17 -0.13
C VAL A 85 15.43 -1.61 -0.07
N PRO A 86 15.78 -2.45 0.93
CA PRO A 86 15.29 -3.82 0.97
C PRO A 86 13.76 -3.92 1.14
N LEU A 87 13.12 -2.96 1.81
CA LEU A 87 11.66 -2.93 1.94
C LEU A 87 10.97 -2.76 0.57
N GLY A 88 11.51 -1.91 -0.30
CA GLY A 88 10.96 -1.71 -1.65
C GLY A 88 10.96 -3.02 -2.45
N MET A 89 12.04 -3.80 -2.34
CA MET A 89 12.15 -5.12 -2.98
C MET A 89 11.16 -6.13 -2.38
N VAL A 90 11.07 -6.20 -1.05
CA VAL A 90 10.11 -7.08 -0.36
C VAL A 90 8.66 -6.76 -0.74
N ILE A 91 8.29 -5.48 -0.80
CA ILE A 91 6.94 -5.07 -1.23
C ILE A 91 6.68 -5.50 -2.69
N ARG A 92 7.67 -5.34 -3.58
CA ARG A 92 7.54 -5.74 -4.98
C ARG A 92 7.33 -7.25 -5.13
N GLU A 93 8.06 -8.06 -4.35
CA GLU A 93 7.93 -9.51 -4.30
C GLU A 93 6.57 -9.93 -3.73
N LEU A 94 6.16 -9.33 -2.62
CA LEU A 94 4.85 -9.53 -2.01
C LEU A 94 3.72 -9.25 -3.01
N TRP A 95 3.86 -8.19 -3.80
CA TRP A 95 2.91 -7.84 -4.85
C TRP A 95 2.79 -8.92 -5.94
N ASN A 96 3.90 -9.55 -6.31
CA ASN A 96 3.94 -10.62 -7.32
C ASN A 96 3.36 -11.94 -6.79
N ILE A 97 3.57 -12.26 -5.51
CA ILE A 97 3.17 -13.54 -4.91
C ILE A 97 1.70 -13.55 -4.52
N SER A 98 1.18 -12.44 -3.98
CA SER A 98 -0.21 -12.36 -3.55
C SER A 98 -1.16 -12.17 -4.73
N GLY A 99 -1.17 -10.99 -5.35
CA GLY A 99 -2.13 -10.68 -6.42
C GLY A 99 -3.62 -10.78 -6.00
N PRO A 100 -4.56 -10.41 -6.88
CA PRO A 100 -5.98 -10.29 -6.55
C PRO A 100 -6.69 -11.61 -6.21
N GLU A 101 -6.07 -12.75 -6.49
CA GLU A 101 -6.65 -14.07 -6.18
C GLU A 101 -6.50 -14.45 -4.69
N LYS A 102 -5.63 -13.77 -3.94
CA LYS A 102 -5.34 -14.10 -2.54
C LYS A 102 -6.12 -13.22 -1.58
N GLU A 103 -6.48 -13.79 -0.42
CA GLU A 103 -7.25 -13.09 0.61
C GLU A 103 -6.49 -11.93 1.26
N ASP A 104 -5.15 -12.00 1.28
CA ASP A 104 -4.29 -10.95 1.85
C ASP A 104 -4.16 -9.71 0.95
N TRP A 105 -4.67 -9.77 -0.29
CA TRP A 105 -4.48 -8.72 -1.30
C TRP A 105 -4.97 -7.34 -0.86
N PRO A 106 -6.19 -7.18 -0.29
CA PRO A 106 -6.63 -5.88 0.18
C PRO A 106 -5.79 -5.36 1.35
N ALA A 107 -5.29 -6.23 2.24
CA ALA A 107 -4.46 -5.81 3.37
C ALA A 107 -3.09 -5.27 2.91
N ILE A 108 -2.49 -5.94 1.92
CA ILE A 108 -1.24 -5.50 1.28
C ILE A 108 -1.41 -4.13 0.62
N ASN A 109 -2.53 -3.92 -0.09
CA ASN A 109 -2.84 -2.64 -0.71
C ASN A 109 -3.12 -1.54 0.34
N ALA A 110 -3.75 -1.88 1.46
CA ALA A 110 -3.98 -0.95 2.56
C ALA A 110 -2.68 -0.46 3.20
N PHE A 111 -1.70 -1.34 3.33
CA PHE A 111 -0.38 -0.99 3.81
C PHE A 111 0.38 -0.11 2.80
N ALA A 112 0.45 -0.55 1.54
CA ALA A 112 1.14 0.18 0.47
C ALA A 112 0.57 1.59 0.25
N ALA A 113 -0.75 1.74 0.29
CA ALA A 113 -1.41 3.04 0.16
C ALA A 113 -0.99 4.01 1.29
N ARG A 114 -0.90 3.54 2.54
CA ARG A 114 -0.43 4.37 3.66
C ARG A 114 1.05 4.76 3.51
N LEU A 115 1.90 3.85 3.06
CA LEU A 115 3.31 4.15 2.80
C LEU A 115 3.47 5.22 1.72
N ALA A 116 2.70 5.12 0.63
CA ALA A 116 2.69 6.12 -0.44
C ALA A 116 2.21 7.49 0.06
N ALA A 117 1.08 7.51 0.78
CA ALA A 117 0.49 8.74 1.33
C ALA A 117 1.43 9.43 2.33
N GLY A 118 2.10 8.66 3.18
CA GLY A 118 3.10 9.14 4.14
C GLY A 118 4.46 9.45 3.52
N ARG A 119 4.63 9.25 2.20
CA ARG A 119 5.92 9.41 1.48
C ARG A 119 7.06 8.62 2.13
N VAL A 120 6.73 7.48 2.73
CA VAL A 120 7.70 6.56 3.34
C VAL A 120 8.48 5.84 2.22
N LEU A 121 7.74 5.39 1.20
CA LEU A 121 8.24 4.82 -0.04
C LEU A 121 7.46 5.39 -1.23
N ASP A 122 8.14 5.56 -2.37
CA ASP A 122 7.46 5.86 -3.63
C ASP A 122 6.83 4.58 -4.19
N LEU A 123 5.52 4.45 -3.96
CA LEU A 123 4.68 3.36 -4.44
C LEU A 123 3.57 3.88 -5.37
N ASP A 124 3.74 5.07 -5.95
CA ASP A 124 2.71 5.73 -6.76
C ASP A 124 2.30 4.86 -7.97
N THR A 125 3.26 4.13 -8.55
CA THR A 125 2.99 3.18 -9.64
C THR A 125 2.09 2.01 -9.21
N PHE A 126 2.17 1.58 -7.94
CA PHE A 126 1.36 0.48 -7.42
C PHE A 126 -0.11 0.89 -7.32
N GLY A 127 -0.38 2.14 -6.92
CA GLY A 127 -1.72 2.71 -6.96
C GLY A 127 -2.31 2.69 -8.38
N ILE A 128 -1.52 3.08 -9.39
CA ILE A 128 -1.94 2.98 -10.80
C ILE A 128 -2.26 1.53 -11.19
N TRP A 129 -1.41 0.56 -10.82
CA TRP A 129 -1.64 -0.84 -11.16
C TRP A 129 -2.93 -1.37 -10.54
N THR A 130 -3.18 -1.06 -9.27
CA THR A 130 -4.39 -1.49 -8.57
C THR A 130 -5.64 -0.85 -9.16
N MET A 131 -5.63 0.47 -9.39
CA MET A 131 -6.77 1.16 -10.02
C MET A 131 -7.04 0.64 -11.43
N ARG A 132 -5.99 0.37 -12.20
CA ARG A 132 -6.12 -0.21 -13.55
C ARG A 132 -6.76 -1.59 -13.54
N ALA A 133 -6.28 -2.48 -12.66
CA ALA A 133 -6.83 -3.82 -12.53
C ALA A 133 -8.33 -3.75 -12.20
N ALA A 134 -8.70 -2.91 -11.23
CA ALA A 134 -10.08 -2.79 -10.78
C ALA A 134 -11.02 -2.09 -11.78
N LEU A 135 -10.55 -1.05 -12.49
CA LEU A 135 -11.45 -0.10 -13.16
C LEU A 135 -11.25 0.01 -14.68
N GLU A 136 -10.11 -0.45 -15.19
CA GLU A 136 -9.75 -0.29 -16.61
C GLU A 136 -9.73 -1.63 -17.38
N GLY A 137 -10.00 -2.76 -16.71
CA GLY A 137 -10.03 -4.11 -17.29
C GLY A 137 -11.23 -4.36 -18.23
N ASN A 138 -11.09 -5.32 -19.16
CA ASN A 138 -12.19 -5.74 -20.03
C ASN A 138 -13.09 -6.81 -19.40
N THR A 139 -12.54 -7.60 -18.49
CA THR A 139 -13.23 -8.67 -17.76
C THR A 139 -14.06 -8.09 -16.61
N GLU A 140 -14.96 -8.90 -16.06
CA GLU A 140 -15.62 -8.57 -14.81
C GLU A 140 -14.57 -8.38 -13.71
N THR A 141 -14.67 -7.26 -12.99
CA THR A 141 -13.79 -6.95 -11.86
C THR A 141 -14.16 -7.83 -10.68
N THR A 142 -13.17 -8.42 -10.03
CA THR A 142 -13.38 -9.23 -8.82
C THR A 142 -13.62 -8.36 -7.58
N ASP A 143 -14.27 -8.94 -6.58
CA ASP A 143 -14.50 -8.29 -5.29
C ASP A 143 -13.20 -7.83 -4.61
N ARG A 144 -12.13 -8.62 -4.74
CA ARG A 144 -10.83 -8.31 -4.14
C ARG A 144 -10.09 -7.19 -4.87
N GLU A 145 -10.23 -7.07 -6.19
CA GLU A 145 -9.67 -5.95 -6.95
C GLU A 145 -10.34 -4.64 -6.57
N VAL A 146 -11.67 -4.65 -6.47
CA VAL A 146 -12.42 -3.50 -5.93
C VAL A 146 -11.92 -3.20 -4.53
N ALA A 147 -11.95 -4.17 -3.61
CA ALA A 147 -11.52 -3.96 -2.22
C ALA A 147 -10.12 -3.35 -2.10
N ALA A 148 -9.16 -3.78 -2.93
CA ALA A 148 -7.81 -3.24 -2.99
C ALA A 148 -7.77 -1.79 -3.51
N ALA A 149 -8.49 -1.47 -4.60
CA ALA A 149 -8.57 -0.11 -5.13
C ALA A 149 -9.16 0.87 -4.10
N LEU A 150 -10.13 0.42 -3.29
CA LEU A 150 -10.72 1.23 -2.23
C LEU A 150 -9.71 1.59 -1.14
N GLN A 151 -8.75 0.72 -0.85
CA GLN A 151 -7.71 1.05 0.13
C GLN A 151 -6.83 2.20 -0.36
N TRP A 152 -6.53 2.23 -1.67
CA TRP A 152 -5.79 3.34 -2.29
C TRP A 152 -6.59 4.64 -2.25
N ILE A 153 -7.89 4.62 -2.54
CA ILE A 153 -8.74 5.80 -2.39
C ILE A 153 -8.79 6.26 -0.94
N ARG A 154 -9.00 5.34 0.01
CA ARG A 154 -9.17 5.67 1.42
C ARG A 154 -7.91 6.25 2.06
N TYR A 155 -6.75 5.63 1.83
CA TYR A 155 -5.52 6.00 2.52
C TYR A 155 -4.60 6.89 1.69
N ALA A 156 -4.67 6.81 0.36
CA ALA A 156 -3.81 7.59 -0.54
C ALA A 156 -4.61 8.50 -1.50
N GLY A 157 -5.94 8.58 -1.40
CA GLY A 157 -6.78 9.29 -2.37
C GLY A 157 -6.40 10.76 -2.54
N SER A 158 -6.13 11.49 -1.44
CA SER A 158 -5.66 12.88 -1.49
C SER A 158 -4.33 13.02 -2.25
N HIS A 159 -3.39 12.11 -2.00
CA HIS A 159 -2.09 12.07 -2.66
C HIS A 159 -2.23 11.75 -4.15
N MET A 160 -3.00 10.71 -4.49
CA MET A 160 -3.29 10.33 -5.87
C MET A 160 -4.04 11.43 -6.64
N LYS A 161 -4.98 12.12 -6.00
CA LYS A 161 -5.67 13.27 -6.60
C LYS A 161 -4.67 14.39 -6.88
N LYS A 162 -3.80 14.72 -5.93
CA LYS A 162 -2.74 15.72 -6.13
C LYS A 162 -1.87 15.37 -7.34
N LEU A 163 -1.34 14.15 -7.41
CA LEU A 163 -0.57 13.66 -8.56
C LEU A 163 -1.35 13.75 -9.87
N SER A 164 -2.66 13.49 -9.83
CA SER A 164 -3.53 13.58 -11.01
C SER A 164 -3.77 15.03 -11.46
N MET A 165 -3.80 15.98 -10.52
CA MET A 165 -3.96 17.40 -10.85
C MET A 165 -2.66 18.00 -11.38
N GLU A 166 -1.52 17.58 -10.84
CA GLU A 166 -0.17 18.00 -11.26
C GLU A 166 0.24 17.32 -12.57
N GLY A 167 -0.20 16.07 -12.78
CA GLY A 167 0.19 15.23 -13.89
C GLY A 167 1.52 14.52 -13.64
N THR A 168 1.65 13.29 -14.14
CA THR A 168 2.93 12.56 -14.13
C THR A 168 3.29 12.11 -15.53
N GLU A 169 4.59 11.95 -15.81
CA GLU A 169 5.03 11.38 -17.07
C GLU A 169 4.50 9.96 -17.28
N ALA A 170 4.08 9.67 -18.52
CA ALA A 170 3.62 8.35 -18.89
C ALA A 170 4.84 7.44 -19.15
N THR A 171 4.82 6.25 -18.57
CA THR A 171 5.83 5.22 -18.78
C THR A 171 5.14 3.91 -19.19
N THR A 172 5.91 2.93 -19.64
CA THR A 172 5.38 1.58 -19.93
C THR A 172 4.71 0.96 -18.71
N ALA A 173 5.18 1.26 -17.49
CA ALA A 173 4.56 0.77 -16.25
C ALA A 173 3.21 1.44 -15.98
N THR A 174 3.02 2.71 -16.35
CA THR A 174 1.82 3.49 -16.02
C THR A 174 0.77 3.53 -17.14
N LYS A 175 0.94 2.70 -18.17
CA LYS A 175 0.27 2.66 -19.47
C LYS A 175 -1.25 2.40 -19.60
N GLY A 176 -2.19 2.74 -18.74
CA GLY A 176 -3.61 2.42 -19.06
C GLY A 176 -3.97 0.92 -19.20
N GLY A 177 -5.24 0.60 -19.00
CA GLY A 177 -5.88 -0.68 -19.26
C GLY A 177 -6.80 -0.61 -20.47
N PRO A 178 -7.39 -1.73 -20.91
CA PRO A 178 -8.19 -1.79 -22.13
C PRO A 178 -9.35 -0.79 -22.25
N ARG A 179 -9.97 -0.39 -21.14
CA ARG A 179 -11.07 0.60 -21.11
C ARG A 179 -10.59 2.06 -21.03
N TRP A 180 -9.29 2.28 -20.93
CA TRP A 180 -8.69 3.61 -20.86
C TRP A 180 -7.96 3.94 -22.17
N SER A 181 -8.48 4.92 -22.91
CA SER A 181 -7.91 5.38 -24.18
C SER A 181 -7.04 6.64 -24.06
N GLY A 182 -6.97 7.24 -22.87
CA GLY A 182 -6.20 8.45 -22.63
C GLY A 182 -4.72 8.19 -22.31
N GLN A 183 -4.01 9.25 -21.91
CA GLN A 183 -2.59 9.18 -21.57
C GLN A 183 -2.34 8.30 -20.32
N GLY A 184 -1.21 7.59 -20.30
CA GLY A 184 -0.73 6.88 -19.11
C GLY A 184 -0.33 7.83 -17.97
N GLY A 185 0.05 7.26 -16.82
CA GLY A 185 0.35 8.04 -15.62
C GLY A 185 -0.89 8.51 -14.86
N TYR A 186 -0.68 9.38 -13.87
CA TYR A 186 -1.72 10.18 -13.24
C TYR A 186 -2.00 11.42 -14.09
N ASN A 187 -3.29 11.68 -14.32
CA ASN A 187 -3.78 12.88 -14.98
C ASN A 187 -5.26 13.11 -14.60
N LYS A 188 -5.77 14.31 -14.87
CA LYS A 188 -7.11 14.74 -14.47
C LYS A 188 -8.20 13.88 -15.10
N GLU A 189 -8.03 13.57 -16.38
CA GLU A 189 -8.99 12.78 -17.15
C GLU A 189 -9.08 11.34 -16.60
N ARG A 190 -7.94 10.73 -16.26
CA ARG A 190 -7.89 9.38 -15.72
C ARG A 190 -8.44 9.30 -14.30
N TRP A 191 -8.18 10.32 -13.49
CA TRP A 191 -8.80 10.43 -12.16
C TRP A 191 -10.32 10.55 -12.25
N ALA A 192 -10.83 11.36 -13.19
CA ALA A 192 -12.26 11.48 -13.44
C ALA A 192 -12.85 10.14 -13.91
N PHE A 193 -12.16 9.44 -14.83
CA PHE A 193 -12.55 8.11 -15.28
C PHE A 193 -12.64 7.10 -14.13
N TRP A 194 -11.63 7.03 -13.27
CA TRP A 194 -11.65 6.14 -12.10
C TRP A 194 -12.80 6.47 -11.15
N SER A 195 -13.03 7.75 -10.88
CA SER A 195 -14.12 8.22 -10.03
C SER A 195 -15.49 7.81 -10.59
N GLN A 196 -15.67 7.96 -11.90
CA GLN A 196 -16.89 7.54 -12.59
C GLN A 196 -17.07 6.02 -12.54
N ARG A 197 -16.03 5.23 -12.86
CA ARG A 197 -16.11 3.77 -12.82
C ARG A 197 -16.42 3.22 -11.43
N LEU A 198 -15.87 3.82 -10.37
CA LEU A 198 -16.24 3.45 -8.99
C LEU A 198 -17.71 3.74 -8.69
N THR A 199 -18.25 4.83 -9.23
CA THR A 199 -19.69 5.16 -9.10
C THR A 199 -20.56 4.15 -9.84
N GLU A 200 -20.15 3.71 -11.04
CA GLU A 200 -20.85 2.68 -11.81
C GLU A 200 -20.81 1.33 -11.08
N VAL A 201 -19.64 0.92 -10.56
CA VAL A 201 -19.51 -0.29 -9.73
C VAL A 201 -20.41 -0.23 -8.48
N ALA A 202 -20.56 0.95 -7.88
CA ALA A 202 -21.48 1.16 -6.76
C ALA A 202 -22.97 1.08 -7.18
N ALA A 203 -23.31 1.46 -8.42
CA ALA A 203 -24.68 1.58 -8.92
C ALA A 203 -25.23 0.31 -9.62
N GLU A 204 -24.36 -0.52 -10.22
CA GLU A 204 -24.73 -1.78 -10.90
C GLU A 204 -25.36 -2.83 -9.93
N GLY A 205 -25.45 -2.50 -8.63
CA GLY A 205 -26.05 -3.31 -7.57
C GLY A 205 -27.51 -3.00 -7.21
N SER A 206 -28.44 -3.02 -8.17
CA SER A 206 -29.89 -2.83 -7.88
C SER A 206 -30.55 -3.99 -7.11
N ALA A 207 -29.77 -4.86 -6.45
CA ALA A 207 -30.16 -5.76 -5.37
C ALA A 207 -28.98 -5.87 -4.39
N THR A 208 -29.09 -5.19 -3.25
CA THR A 208 -28.03 -4.90 -2.29
C THR A 208 -27.48 -6.14 -1.55
N ASP A 209 -26.56 -6.91 -2.12
CA ASP A 209 -25.99 -8.05 -1.39
C ASP A 209 -24.47 -8.29 -1.51
N THR A 210 -23.73 -7.65 -2.43
CA THR A 210 -22.27 -7.89 -2.52
C THR A 210 -21.46 -6.93 -1.64
N ALA A 211 -20.40 -7.44 -1.01
CA ALA A 211 -19.49 -6.65 -0.17
C ALA A 211 -18.82 -5.52 -0.97
N SER A 212 -18.51 -5.77 -2.24
CA SER A 212 -17.87 -4.81 -3.16
C SER A 212 -18.71 -3.58 -3.45
N GLN A 213 -20.04 -3.72 -3.57
CA GLN A 213 -20.92 -2.60 -3.83
C GLN A 213 -21.00 -1.65 -2.62
N LYS A 214 -21.13 -2.22 -1.41
CA LYS A 214 -21.08 -1.43 -0.15
C LYS A 214 -19.75 -0.67 -0.04
N ALA A 215 -18.66 -1.36 -0.37
CA ALA A 215 -17.33 -0.79 -0.29
C ALA A 215 -17.10 0.29 -1.39
N ALA A 216 -17.62 0.11 -2.60
CA ALA A 216 -17.59 1.11 -3.67
C ALA A 216 -18.39 2.37 -3.32
N VAL A 217 -19.57 2.24 -2.69
CA VAL A 217 -20.35 3.40 -2.19
C VAL A 217 -19.53 4.24 -1.21
N GLU A 218 -18.79 3.61 -0.29
CA GLU A 218 -17.92 4.34 0.64
C GLU A 218 -16.78 5.07 -0.08
N ALA A 219 -16.14 4.46 -1.07
CA ALA A 219 -15.12 5.20 -1.85
C ALA A 219 -15.69 6.35 -2.68
N VAL A 220 -16.90 6.23 -3.21
CA VAL A 220 -17.57 7.37 -3.87
C VAL A 220 -17.73 8.52 -2.87
N LYS A 221 -18.16 8.24 -1.63
CA LYS A 221 -18.22 9.27 -0.58
C LYS A 221 -16.85 9.86 -0.28
N GLU A 222 -15.80 9.05 -0.18
CA GLU A 222 -14.44 9.56 0.04
C GLU A 222 -13.96 10.42 -1.12
N ILE A 223 -14.13 10.00 -2.37
CA ILE A 223 -13.79 10.79 -3.56
C ILE A 223 -14.57 12.11 -3.60
N LEU A 224 -15.86 12.10 -3.24
CA LEU A 224 -16.66 13.31 -3.15
C LEU A 224 -16.12 14.29 -2.10
N LYS A 225 -15.61 13.81 -0.96
CA LYS A 225 -14.95 14.67 0.03
C LYS A 225 -13.65 15.29 -0.49
N LEU A 226 -13.00 14.64 -1.46
CA LEU A 226 -11.78 15.16 -2.07
C LEU A 226 -12.05 16.28 -3.07
N ASN A 227 -13.28 16.41 -3.60
CA ASN A 227 -13.70 17.37 -4.65
C ASN A 227 -14.15 18.71 -4.09
#